data_AF-A0AAU1RWG1-F1
#
_entry.id   AF-A0AAU1RWG1-F1
#
_cell.length_a   1.000
_cell.length_b   1.000
_cell.length_c   1.000
_cell.angle_alpha   90.00
_cell.angle_beta   90.00
_cell.angle_gamma   90.00
#
_symmetry.space_group_name_H-M   'P 1'
#
loop_
_entity.id
_entity.type
_entity.pdbx_description
1 polymer ?
#
loop_
_entity_poly.entity_id
_entity_poly.type
_entity_poly.pdbx_seq_one_letter_code
_entity_poly.pdbx_strand_id
1 'polypeptide(L)' 'MRAVIAAAIGLAAALALVFTISAIGAPPGETSPRPLLTTVPGPKK' A
#
# COMPACT_ATOMS: atom_id res chain seq x y z
N MET A 1 32.12 -0.16 14.46
CA MET A 1 30.95 0.10 13.59
C MET A 1 29.77 -0.83 13.94
N ARG A 2 29.26 -0.79 15.19
CA ARG A 2 28.13 -1.66 15.61
C ARG A 2 26.76 -1.02 15.32
N ALA A 3 26.69 0.31 15.42
CA ALA A 3 25.49 1.08 15.09
C ALA A 3 25.06 0.93 13.63
N VAL A 4 26.01 0.96 12.69
CA VAL A 4 25.73 0.79 11.25
C VAL A 4 25.12 -0.57 10.95
N ILE A 5 25.65 -1.64 11.58
CA ILE A 5 25.13 -3.00 11.42
C ILE A 5 23.71 -3.10 11.99
N ALA A 6 23.46 -2.55 13.17
CA ALA A 6 22.13 -2.55 13.78
C ALA A 6 21.10 -1.78 12.91
N ALA A 7 21.49 -0.64 12.35
CA ALA A 7 20.66 0.13 11.45
C ALA A 7 20.35 -0.63 10.15
N ALA A 8 21.35 -1.29 9.56
CA ALA A 8 21.17 -2.10 8.35
C ALA A 8 20.21 -3.28 8.59
N ILE A 9 20.32 -3.95 9.74
CA ILE A 9 19.41 -5.05 10.11
C ILE A 9 17.98 -4.53 10.30
N GLY A 10 17.82 -3.42 11.02
CA GLY A 10 16.50 -2.81 11.22
C GLY A 10 15.85 -2.38 9.89
N LEU A 11 16.64 -1.77 9.01
CA LEU A 11 16.17 -1.38 7.67
C LEU A 11 15.78 -2.61 6.83
N ALA A 12 16.60 -3.65 6.83
CA ALA A 12 16.31 -4.89 6.09
C ALA A 12 15.02 -5.54 6.58
N ALA A 13 14.80 -5.61 7.90
CA ALA A 13 13.56 -6.15 8.48
C ALA A 13 12.33 -5.31 8.09
N ALA A 14 12.44 -3.98 8.11
CA ALA A 14 11.34 -3.10 7.70
C ALA A 14 10.99 -3.28 6.22
N LEU A 15 11.99 -3.33 5.33
CA LEU A 15 11.77 -3.54 3.90
C LEU A 15 11.17 -4.92 3.62
N ALA A 16 11.66 -5.97 4.29
CA ALA A 16 11.11 -7.31 4.17
C ALA A 16 9.63 -7.34 4.53
N LEU A 17 9.23 -6.67 5.62
CA LEU A 17 7.83 -6.57 6.04
C LEU A 17 6.96 -5.82 5.03
N VAL A 18 7.43 -4.68 4.53
CA VAL A 18 6.66 -3.92 3.53
C VAL A 18 6.48 -4.73 2.25
N PHE A 19 7.53 -5.40 1.79
CA PHE A 19 7.46 -6.22 0.58
C PHE A 19 6.58 -7.45 0.74
N THR A 20 6.59 -8.12 1.90
CA THR A 20 5.69 -9.26 2.12
C THR A 20 4.22 -8.83 2.10
N ILE A 21 3.87 -7.73 2.78
CA ILE A 21 2.50 -7.19 2.75
C ILE A 21 2.11 -6.76 1.33
N SER A 22 3.02 -6.08 0.62
CA SER A 22 2.77 -5.63 -0.75
C SER A 22 2.57 -6.80 -1.72
N ALA A 23 3.31 -7.90 -1.54
CA ALA A 23 3.19 -9.10 -2.36
C ALA A 23 1.89 -9.86 -2.13
N ILE A 24 1.33 -9.83 -0.91
CA ILE A 24 -0.01 -10.37 -0.63
C ILE A 24 -1.07 -9.56 -1.39
N GLY A 25 -0.86 -8.25 -1.51
CA GLY A 25 -1.72 -7.36 -2.27
C GLY A 25 -3.05 -7.06 -1.55
N ALA A 26 -3.82 -6.14 -2.12
CA ALA A 26 -5.18 -5.91 -1.67
C ALA A 26 -6.10 -7.02 -2.22
N PRO A 27 -7.12 -7.44 -1.46
CA PRO A 27 -8.14 -8.32 -2.01
C PRO A 27 -8.79 -7.68 -3.25
N PRO A 28 -9.25 -8.48 -4.22
CA PRO A 28 -10.03 -7.95 -5.33
C PRO A 28 -11.28 -7.27 -4.77
N GLY A 29 -11.36 -5.95 -4.95
CA GLY A 29 -12.49 -5.14 -4.54
C GLY A 29 -13.16 -4.54 -5.77
N GLU A 30 -14.47 -4.67 -5.86
CA GLU A 30 -15.24 -3.88 -6.82
C GLU A 30 -15.48 -2.48 -6.25
N THR A 31 -15.30 -1.46 -7.09
CA THR A 31 -15.76 -0.12 -6.77
C THR A 31 -17.27 -0.03 -7.00
N SER A 32 -17.97 0.73 -6.17
CA SER A 32 -19.39 1.00 -6.40
C SER A 32 -19.63 1.61 -7.79
N PRO A 33 -20.59 1.11 -8.58
CA PRO A 33 -20.94 1.69 -9.88
C PRO A 33 -21.68 3.03 -9.74
N ARG A 34 -22.13 3.38 -8.53
CA ARG A 34 -22.70 4.69 -8.25
C ARG A 34 -21.57 5.71 -8.20
N PRO A 35 -21.75 6.89 -8.80
CA PRO A 35 -20.79 7.97 -8.67
C PRO A 35 -20.48 8.19 -7.20
N LEU A 36 -19.21 8.51 -6.91
CA LEU A 36 -18.83 9.03 -5.61
C LEU A 36 -19.80 10.18 -5.28
N LEU A 37 -20.29 10.23 -4.04
CA LEU A 37 -21.18 11.30 -3.56
C LEU A 37 -20.44 12.63 -3.38
N THR A 38 -19.54 12.93 -4.32
CA THR A 38 -18.82 14.17 -4.47
C THR A 38 -19.67 15.14 -5.28
N THR A 39 -19.43 16.42 -5.08
CA THR A 39 -20.02 17.49 -5.92
C THR A 39 -19.59 17.41 -7.38
N VAL A 40 -18.58 16.59 -7.70
CA VAL A 40 -18.11 16.32 -9.06
C VAL A 40 -19.07 15.32 -9.75
N PRO A 41 -19.68 15.69 -10.89
CA PRO A 41 -20.52 14.77 -11.66
C PRO A 41 -19.73 13.53 -12.10
N GLY A 42 -20.36 12.37 -11.99
CA GLY A 42 -19.81 11.12 -12.51
C GLY A 42 -19.64 11.12 -14.03
N PRO A 43 -18.92 10.12 -14.58
CA PRO A 43 -18.65 10.04 -16.01
C PRO A 43 -19.96 10.06 -16.81
N LYS A 44 -20.00 10.88 -17.87
CA LYS A 44 -21.11 10.88 -18.83
C LYS A 44 -20.98 9.66 -19.73
N LYS A 45 -22.10 8.97 -19.96
CA LYS A 45 -22.21 7.89 -20.95
C LYS A 45 -22.04 8.43 -22.36
#